data_AF-A0A0D6HEC9-F1
#
_entry.id   AF-A0A0D6HEC9-F1
#
_cell.length_a   1.000
_cell.length_b   1.000
_cell.length_c   1.000
_cell.angle_alpha   90.00
_cell.angle_beta   90.00
_cell.angle_gamma   90.00
#
_symmetry.space_group_name_H-M   'P 1'
#
loop_
_entity.id
_entity.type
_entity.pdbx_description
1 polymer ?
#
loop_
_entity_poly.entity_id
_entity_poly.type
_entity_poly.pdbx_seq_one_letter_code
_entity_poly.pdbx_strand_id
1 'polypeptide(L)'
;MLGKYWIQLLIATVIISLISIKAFPLAIGALYLPVIFKVIKLQLNLSKGLIDDVNAQTFIKSNQSGIVISVICCLLITAILYYTLDGFYASLTGVLGTLVALNPYTTIVSAVLYILTAIATVEATKTKYRN
;
A
#
# COMPACT_ATOMS: atom_id res chain seq x y z
N MET A 1 10.13 1.58 14.03
CA MET A 1 11.06 2.63 13.52
C MET A 1 10.71 3.04 12.10
N LEU A 2 10.16 2.13 11.29
CA LEU A 2 9.71 2.42 9.93
C LEU A 2 8.57 3.44 9.89
N GLY A 3 7.72 3.47 10.93
CA GLY A 3 6.63 4.45 11.03
C GLY A 3 7.06 5.92 10.96
N LYS A 4 8.32 6.27 11.25
CA LYS A 4 8.82 7.65 11.08
C LYS A 4 8.94 8.05 9.61
N TYR A 5 9.26 7.08 8.75
CA TYR A 5 9.55 7.31 7.33
C TYR A 5 8.43 6.81 6.41
N TRP A 6 7.21 6.63 6.94
CA TRP A 6 6.10 6.02 6.21
C TRP A 6 5.71 6.80 4.94
N ILE A 7 5.81 8.14 4.97
CA ILE A 7 5.55 9.00 3.80
C ILE A 7 6.63 8.80 2.74
N GLN A 8 7.90 8.79 3.14
CA GLN A 8 9.02 8.58 2.22
C GLN A 8 8.95 7.19 1.57
N LEU A 9 8.62 6.16 2.35
CA LEU A 9 8.42 4.80 1.85
C LEU A 9 7.22 4.72 0.89
N LEU A 10 6.13 5.42 1.20
CA LEU A 10 4.98 5.49 0.31
C LEU A 10 5.35 6.14 -1.03
N ILE A 11 6.00 7.31 -0.99
CA ILE A 11 6.42 8.02 -2.19
C ILE A 11 7.37 7.15 -3.03
N ALA A 12 8.37 6.53 -2.39
CA ALA A 12 9.30 5.63 -3.05
C ALA A 12 8.58 4.44 -3.69
N THR A 13 7.65 3.82 -2.98
CA THR A 13 6.84 2.70 -3.48
C THR A 13 6.03 3.11 -4.71
N VAL A 14 5.34 4.24 -4.65
CA VAL A 14 4.54 4.75 -5.78
C VAL A 14 5.43 5.01 -6.98
N ILE A 15 6.53 5.74 -6.83
CA ILE A 15 7.43 6.07 -7.95
C ILE A 15 7.99 4.80 -8.58
N ILE A 16 8.56 3.89 -7.78
CA ILE A 16 9.19 2.66 -8.30
C ILE A 16 8.15 1.73 -8.93
N SER A 17 6.94 1.65 -8.35
CA SER A 17 5.85 0.84 -8.89
C SER A 17 5.31 1.39 -10.21
N LEU A 18 5.27 2.72 -10.37
CA LEU A 18 4.90 3.37 -11.64
C LEU A 18 5.96 3.16 -12.72
N ILE A 19 7.25 3.27 -12.37
CA ILE A 19 8.37 3.00 -13.28
C ILE A 19 8.32 1.56 -13.79
N SER A 20 7.98 0.61 -12.91
CA SER A 20 7.95 -0.81 -13.27
C SER A 20 6.83 -1.18 -14.23
N ILE A 21 5.86 -0.28 -14.53
CA ILE A 21 4.65 -0.43 -15.35
C ILE A 21 3.77 -1.64 -14.97
N LYS A 22 4.31 -2.87 -15.02
CA LYS A 22 3.66 -4.11 -14.58
C LYS A 22 3.33 -4.14 -13.08
N ALA A 23 4.00 -3.34 -12.25
CA ALA A 23 3.73 -3.23 -10.81
C ALA A 23 2.70 -2.15 -10.45
N PHE A 24 2.02 -1.57 -11.44
CA PHE A 24 1.05 -0.49 -11.25
C PHE A 24 -0.02 -0.75 -10.17
N PRO A 25 -0.61 -1.95 -10.01
CA PRO A 25 -1.58 -2.19 -8.94
C PRO A 25 -1.01 -1.96 -7.53
N LEU A 26 0.30 -2.17 -7.34
CA LEU A 26 0.97 -1.90 -6.07
C LEU A 26 1.09 -0.39 -5.79
N ALA A 27 1.24 0.44 -6.83
CA ALA A 27 1.22 1.89 -6.68
C ALA A 27 -0.16 2.37 -6.17
N ILE A 28 -1.25 1.86 -6.76
CA ILE A 28 -2.61 2.15 -6.30
C ILE A 28 -2.80 1.66 -4.87
N GLY A 29 -2.40 0.42 -4.58
CA GLY A 29 -2.46 -0.16 -3.24
C GLY A 29 -1.72 0.69 -2.21
N ALA A 30 -0.55 1.24 -2.56
CA ALA A 30 0.24 2.11 -1.67
C ALA A 30 -0.47 3.44 -1.39
N LEU A 31 -1.09 4.05 -2.41
CA LEU A 31 -1.87 5.28 -2.27
C LEU A 31 -3.14 5.09 -1.44
N TYR A 32 -3.64 3.86 -1.31
CA TYR A 32 -4.80 3.55 -0.46
C TYR A 32 -4.43 3.44 1.03
N LEU A 33 -3.19 3.08 1.37
CA LEU A 33 -2.76 2.90 2.77
C LEU A 33 -3.05 4.13 3.67
N PRO A 34 -2.80 5.39 3.28
CA PRO A 34 -3.13 6.56 4.11
C PRO A 34 -4.61 6.67 4.51
N VAL A 35 -5.52 6.02 3.78
CA VAL A 35 -6.97 6.02 4.07
C VAL A 35 -7.24 5.43 5.47
N ILE A 36 -6.39 4.53 5.96
CA ILE A 36 -6.46 3.97 7.32
C ILE A 36 -6.57 5.07 8.38
N PHE A 37 -5.73 6.11 8.28
CA PHE A 37 -5.73 7.21 9.25
C PHE A 37 -7.07 7.94 9.28
N LYS A 38 -7.69 8.13 8.11
CA LYS A 38 -8.98 8.78 7.97
C LYS A 38 -10.10 7.89 8.51
N VAL A 39 -10.09 6.60 8.19
CA VAL A 39 -11.09 5.64 8.67
C VAL A 39 -11.06 5.52 10.19
N ILE A 40 -9.88 5.40 10.80
CA ILE A 40 -9.76 5.32 12.27
C ILE A 40 -10.21 6.63 12.91
N LYS A 41 -9.83 7.79 12.35
CA LYS A 41 -10.31 9.09 12.86
C LYS A 41 -11.83 9.20 12.79
N LEU A 42 -12.43 8.75 11.69
CA LEU A 42 -13.88 8.72 11.50
C LEU A 42 -14.54 7.80 12.52
N GLN A 43 -14.06 6.57 12.70
CA GLN A 43 -14.57 5.61 13.68
C GLN A 43 -14.48 6.17 15.11
N LEU A 44 -13.35 6.77 15.47
CA LEU A 44 -13.20 7.43 16.77
C LEU A 44 -14.18 8.58 16.96
N ASN A 45 -14.36 9.44 15.94
CA ASN A 45 -15.29 10.56 16.02
C ASN A 45 -16.75 10.12 16.10
N LEU A 46 -17.12 9.03 15.41
CA LEU A 46 -18.46 8.46 15.47
C LEU A 46 -18.73 7.78 16.82
N SER A 47 -17.73 7.13 17.42
CA SER A 47 -17.90 6.48 18.73
C SER A 47 -17.96 7.47 19.90
N LYS A 48 -17.41 8.69 19.74
CA LYS A 48 -17.52 9.75 20.75
C LYS A 48 -18.98 10.12 20.97
N GLY A 49 -19.49 9.83 22.16
CA GLY A 49 -20.88 10.09 22.56
C GLY A 49 -21.82 8.89 22.39
N LEU A 50 -21.36 7.77 21.82
CA LEU A 50 -22.09 6.50 21.84
C LEU A 50 -21.57 5.50 22.89
N ILE A 51 -20.30 5.61 23.28
CA ILE A 51 -19.66 4.69 24.22
C ILE A 51 -18.78 5.52 25.15
N ASP A 52 -18.82 5.22 26.46
CA ASP A 52 -18.11 5.98 27.48
C ASP A 52 -16.57 5.85 27.41
N ASP A 53 -16.06 4.72 26.90
CA ASP A 53 -14.61 4.46 26.78
C ASP A 53 -14.21 4.08 25.35
N VAL A 54 -13.91 5.10 24.54
CA VAL A 54 -13.54 4.94 23.13
C VAL A 54 -12.06 4.58 23.02
N ASN A 55 -11.77 3.28 22.82
CA ASN A 55 -10.39 2.80 22.68
C ASN A 55 -9.89 2.78 21.21
N ALA A 56 -8.95 3.66 20.87
CA ALA A 56 -8.32 3.73 19.55
C ALA A 56 -7.58 2.44 19.15
N GLN A 57 -7.01 1.70 20.10
CA GLN A 57 -6.26 0.48 19.82
C GLN A 57 -7.16 -0.63 19.25
N THR A 58 -8.43 -0.70 19.69
CA THR A 58 -9.41 -1.65 19.15
C THR A 58 -9.68 -1.38 17.67
N PHE A 59 -9.89 -0.12 17.30
CA PHE A 59 -10.09 0.27 15.90
C PHE A 59 -8.83 0.04 15.06
N ILE A 60 -7.65 0.37 15.58
CA ILE A 60 -6.38 0.11 14.88
C ILE A 60 -6.21 -1.39 14.61
N LYS A 61 -6.44 -2.25 15.60
CA LYS A 61 -6.31 -3.70 15.44
C LYS A 61 -7.32 -4.26 14.43
N SER A 62 -8.56 -3.78 14.46
CA SER A 62 -9.59 -4.16 13.49
C SER A 62 -9.21 -3.76 12.06
N ASN A 63 -8.77 -2.52 11.86
CA ASN A 63 -8.33 -2.04 10.54
C ASN A 63 -7.02 -2.70 10.07
N GLN A 64 -6.15 -3.13 10.99
CA GLN A 64 -4.90 -3.82 10.65
C GLN A 64 -5.14 -5.08 9.82
N SER A 65 -6.15 -5.88 10.18
CA SER A 65 -6.48 -7.10 9.42
C SER A 65 -6.95 -6.77 8.00
N GLY A 66 -7.76 -5.73 7.83
CA GLY A 66 -8.21 -5.27 6.51
C GLY A 66 -7.06 -4.85 5.59
N ILE A 67 -6.03 -4.22 6.16
CA ILE A 67 -4.83 -3.82 5.41
C ILE A 67 -4.05 -5.04 4.93
N VAL A 68 -3.84 -6.03 5.80
CA VAL A 68 -3.10 -7.24 5.44
C VAL A 68 -3.80 -7.96 4.29
N ILE A 69 -5.13 -8.09 4.36
CA ILE A 69 -5.94 -8.67 3.28
C ILE A 69 -5.77 -7.86 1.98
N SER A 70 -5.85 -6.53 2.06
CA SER A 70 -5.67 -5.65 0.90
C SER A 70 -4.28 -5.78 0.27
N VAL A 71 -3.23 -5.90 1.08
CA VAL A 71 -1.84 -6.06 0.61
C VAL A 71 -1.71 -7.37 -0.16
N ILE A 72 -2.21 -8.46 0.41
CA ILE A 72 -2.21 -9.78 -0.24
C ILE A 72 -3.00 -9.72 -1.56
N CYS A 73 -4.18 -9.10 -1.58
CA CYS A 73 -4.96 -8.91 -2.80
C CYS A 73 -4.18 -8.12 -3.87
N CYS A 74 -3.53 -7.02 -3.51
CA CYS A 74 -2.75 -6.23 -4.49
C CYS A 74 -1.58 -7.02 -5.06
N LEU A 75 -0.90 -7.84 -4.24
CA LEU A 75 0.17 -8.72 -4.71
C LEU A 75 -0.36 -9.80 -5.66
N LEU A 76 -1.49 -10.44 -5.32
CA LEU A 76 -2.11 -11.46 -6.17
C LEU A 76 -2.59 -10.89 -7.50
N ILE A 77 -3.29 -9.76 -7.48
CA ILE A 77 -3.75 -9.08 -8.70
C ILE A 77 -2.57 -8.67 -9.56
N THR A 78 -1.49 -8.16 -8.96
CA THR A 78 -0.26 -7.83 -9.70
C THR A 78 0.32 -9.06 -10.38
N ALA A 79 0.40 -10.19 -9.67
CA ALA A 79 0.90 -11.44 -10.25
C ALA A 79 0.00 -11.93 -11.40
N ILE A 80 -1.32 -11.91 -11.24
CA ILE A 80 -2.27 -12.30 -12.30
C ILE A 80 -2.11 -11.41 -13.52
N LEU A 81 -2.17 -10.09 -13.32
CA LEU A 81 -2.04 -9.11 -14.39
C LEU A 81 -0.68 -9.18 -15.08
N TYR A 82 0.39 -9.54 -14.35
CA TYR A 82 1.71 -9.74 -14.94
C TYR A 82 1.68 -10.76 -16.08
N TYR A 83 0.97 -11.88 -15.89
CA TYR A 83 0.81 -12.93 -16.90
C TYR A 83 -0.29 -12.59 -17.92
N THR A 84 -1.45 -12.11 -17.47
CA THR A 84 -2.60 -11.88 -18.35
C THR A 84 -2.35 -10.76 -19.36
N LEU A 85 -1.58 -9.73 -18.99
CA LEU A 85 -1.26 -8.60 -19.87
C LEU A 85 0.08 -8.77 -20.58
N ASP A 86 0.70 -9.94 -20.58
CA ASP A 86 2.05 -10.09 -21.15
C ASP A 86 2.09 -9.72 -22.65
N GLY A 87 1.08 -10.12 -23.43
CA GLY A 87 0.94 -9.71 -24.83
C GLY A 87 0.74 -8.20 -25.00
N PHE A 88 0.01 -7.54 -24.08
CA PHE A 88 -0.11 -6.08 -24.08
C PHE A 88 1.24 -5.42 -23.79
N TYR A 89 1.97 -5.91 -22.77
CA TYR A 89 3.28 -5.35 -22.43
C TYR A 89 4.31 -5.55 -23.54
N ALA A 90 4.26 -6.67 -24.26
CA ALA A 90 5.12 -6.95 -25.41
C ALA A 90 4.82 -6.03 -26.62
N SER A 91 3.60 -5.49 -26.71
CA SER A 91 3.22 -4.54 -27.77
C SER A 91 3.69 -3.10 -27.52
N LEU A 92 4.15 -2.79 -26.31
CA LEU A 92 4.62 -1.45 -25.94
C LEU A 92 6.02 -1.20 -26.53
N THR A 93 6.16 -0.10 -27.27
CA THR A 93 7.41 0.31 -27.91
C THR A 93 7.90 1.66 -27.38
N GLY A 94 9.09 2.09 -27.80
CA GLY A 94 9.69 3.36 -27.37
C GLY A 94 10.01 3.39 -25.86
N VAL A 95 9.67 4.49 -25.20
CA VAL A 95 9.93 4.70 -23.76
C VAL A 95 9.22 3.66 -22.88
N LEU A 96 7.98 3.31 -23.23
CA LEU A 96 7.21 2.31 -22.48
C LEU A 96 7.79 0.91 -22.63
N GLY A 97 8.27 0.56 -23.83
CA GLY A 97 8.96 -0.72 -24.06
C GLY A 97 10.27 -0.84 -23.27
N THR A 98 11.03 0.25 -23.15
CA THR A 98 12.26 0.28 -22.34
C THR A 98 11.96 0.14 -20.84
N LEU A 99 10.90 0.76 -20.33
CA LEU A 99 10.44 0.59 -18.96
C LEU A 99 9.97 -0.85 -18.67
N VAL A 100 9.28 -1.49 -19.61
CA VAL A 100 8.90 -2.91 -19.51
C VAL A 100 10.14 -3.83 -19.49
N ALA A 101 11.20 -3.50 -20.22
CA ALA A 101 12.43 -4.28 -20.24
C ALA A 101 13.22 -4.26 -18.92
N LEU A 102 12.96 -3.29 -18.02
CA LEU A 102 13.57 -3.24 -16.68
C LEU A 102 12.99 -4.28 -15.70
N ASN A 103 11.93 -4.99 -16.11
CA ASN A 103 11.43 -6.16 -15.38
C ASN A 103 12.32 -7.39 -15.58
N PRO A 104 12.39 -8.35 -14.63
CA PRO A 104 11.51 -8.59 -13.47
C PRO A 104 11.90 -7.86 -12.16
N TYR A 105 13.11 -7.28 -12.10
CA TYR A 105 13.70 -6.79 -10.85
C TYR A 105 12.90 -5.64 -10.23
N THR A 106 12.42 -4.70 -11.04
CA THR A 106 11.64 -3.54 -10.56
C THR A 106 10.31 -3.94 -9.92
N THR A 107 9.66 -5.01 -10.40
CA THR A 107 8.42 -5.52 -9.79
C THR A 107 8.67 -6.13 -8.43
N ILE A 108 9.77 -6.88 -8.26
CA ILE A 108 10.15 -7.48 -6.98
C ILE A 108 10.46 -6.38 -5.95
N VAL A 109 11.25 -5.37 -6.35
CA VAL A 109 11.56 -4.22 -5.48
C VAL A 109 10.28 -3.47 -5.09
N SER A 110 9.36 -3.28 -6.04
CA SER A 110 8.05 -2.67 -5.79
C SER A 110 7.23 -3.45 -4.77
N ALA A 111 7.19 -4.78 -4.88
CA ALA A 111 6.49 -5.65 -3.93
C ALA A 111 7.05 -5.57 -2.51
N VAL A 112 8.37 -5.60 -2.38
CA VAL A 112 9.04 -5.45 -1.08
C VAL A 112 8.75 -4.09 -0.47
N LEU A 113 8.91 -3.01 -1.25
CA LEU A 113 8.62 -1.65 -0.80
C LEU A 113 7.17 -1.47 -0.38
N TYR A 114 6.23 -2.08 -1.10
CA TYR A 114 4.82 -2.03 -0.76
C TYR A 114 4.51 -2.69 0.58
N ILE A 115 5.07 -3.88 0.84
CA ILE A 115 4.92 -4.56 2.14
C ILE A 115 5.51 -3.70 3.27
N LEU A 116 6.71 -3.17 3.07
CA LEU A 116 7.36 -2.29 4.05
C LEU A 116 6.53 -1.02 4.31
N THR A 117 5.92 -0.44 3.28
CA THR A 117 5.06 0.73 3.39
C THR A 117 3.79 0.41 4.18
N ALA A 118 3.17 -0.75 3.96
CA ALA A 118 2.01 -1.18 4.74
C ALA A 118 2.34 -1.31 6.23
N ILE A 119 3.47 -1.96 6.56
CA ILE A 119 3.94 -2.09 7.94
C ILE A 119 4.24 -0.70 8.53
N ALA A 120 4.96 0.15 7.81
CA ALA A 120 5.30 1.50 8.25
C ALA A 120 4.05 2.35 8.52
N THR A 121 3.02 2.23 7.68
CA THR A 121 1.76 2.96 7.83
C THR A 121 1.00 2.51 9.07
N VAL A 122 0.96 1.20 9.35
CA VAL A 122 0.36 0.65 10.57
C VAL A 122 1.14 1.11 11.81
N GLU A 123 2.48 1.05 11.79
CA GLU A 123 3.32 1.56 12.88
C GLU A 123 3.04 3.04 13.14
N ALA A 124 3.05 3.87 12.10
CA ALA A 124 2.78 5.30 12.20
C ALA A 124 1.40 5.59 12.79
N THR A 125 0.39 4.80 12.41
CA THR A 125 -0.96 4.88 12.96
C THR A 125 -0.98 4.53 14.44
N LYS A 126 -0.34 3.42 14.83
CA LYS A 126 -0.22 3.03 16.25
C LYS A 126 0.44 4.12 17.07
N THR A 127 1.55 4.68 16.60
CA THR A 127 2.26 5.76 17.31
C THR A 127 1.39 7.01 17.44
N LYS A 128 0.65 7.40 16.39
CA LYS A 128 -0.20 8.60 16.40
C LYS A 128 -1.34 8.53 17.43
N TYR A 129 -1.88 7.35 17.70
CA TYR A 129 -3.00 7.13 18.63
C TYR A 129 -2.58 6.40 19.92
N ARG A 130 -1.27 6.28 20.19
CA ARG A 130 -0.74 5.76 21.46
C ARG A 130 -0.59 6.86 22.51
N ASN A 131 -0.47 8.11 22.07
CA ASN A 131 -0.51 9.32 22.89
C ASN A 131 -1.85 10.04 22.64
#